data_AF-A0A318ZCS0-F1
#
_entry.id   AF-A0A318ZCS0-F1
#
_cell.length_a   1.000
_cell.length_b   1.000
_cell.length_c   1.000
_cell.angle_alpha   90.00
_cell.angle_beta   90.00
_cell.angle_gamma   90.00
#
_symmetry.space_group_name_H-M   'P 1'
#
loop_
_entity.id
_entity.type
_entity.pdbx_description
1 polymer ?
#
loop_
_entity_poly.entity_id
_entity_poly.type
_entity_poly.pdbx_seq_one_letter_code
_entity_poly.pdbx_strand_id
1 'polypeptide(L)'
;MLLSGPPGVGKTLTAESVAEIMQVPLYILSAGDLGTTPQTVENTLRDVLTMIPRWGAIILLDETDVFMEARDTRDLKRNELVSIFLRLLEYYEGILFLTTNRAEQIDPAFESRIHISIRYPELNRSSRRQIWKQFIAQSGVEPLAEEDVSQLAKLELNGRQIKNVLRTAHLLAAEENCGLTFHHIQVILHLRDYVGDGRHGG
;
A
#
# COMPACT_ATOMS: atom_id res chain seq x y z
N MET A 1 11.12 -9.92 2.48
CA MET A 1 10.24 -10.12 1.31
C MET A 1 10.01 -8.77 0.66
N LEU A 2 10.02 -8.69 -0.67
CA LEU A 2 9.70 -7.48 -1.42
C LEU A 2 8.30 -7.60 -2.03
N LEU A 3 7.45 -6.61 -1.79
CA LEU A 3 6.11 -6.50 -2.34
C LEU A 3 6.07 -5.31 -3.30
N SER A 4 5.89 -5.58 -4.59
CA SER A 4 6.07 -4.56 -5.63
C SER A 4 4.86 -4.46 -6.55
N GLY A 5 4.46 -3.25 -6.94
CA GLY A 5 3.31 -3.06 -7.84
C GLY A 5 2.63 -1.70 -7.65
N PRO A 6 1.55 -1.42 -8.38
CA PRO A 6 0.88 -0.12 -8.35
C PRO A 6 0.22 0.18 -6.99
N PRO A 7 -0.12 1.45 -6.69
CA PRO A 7 -0.73 1.82 -5.42
C PRO A 7 -2.14 1.20 -5.28
N GLY A 8 -2.46 0.74 -4.06
CA GLY A 8 -3.82 0.28 -3.74
C GLY A 8 -4.17 -1.14 -4.21
N VAL A 9 -3.18 -1.97 -4.54
CA VAL A 9 -3.36 -3.40 -4.91
C VAL A 9 -3.18 -4.39 -3.76
N GLY A 10 -3.05 -3.91 -2.52
CA GLY A 10 -3.00 -4.75 -1.32
C GLY A 10 -1.61 -5.16 -0.85
N LYS A 11 -0.53 -4.49 -1.28
CA LYS A 11 0.84 -4.75 -0.79
C LYS A 11 0.92 -4.71 0.74
N THR A 12 0.50 -3.61 1.35
CA THR A 12 0.46 -3.44 2.81
C THR A 12 -0.47 -4.45 3.49
N LEU A 13 -1.65 -4.69 2.90
CA LEU A 13 -2.62 -5.68 3.40
C LEU A 13 -2.04 -7.10 3.46
N THR A 14 -1.15 -7.47 2.55
CA THR A 14 -0.47 -8.78 2.59
C THR A 14 0.40 -8.92 3.82
N ALA A 15 1.19 -7.89 4.17
CA ALA A 15 2.02 -7.93 5.37
C ALA A 15 1.17 -7.97 6.65
N GLU A 16 0.08 -7.18 6.69
CA GLU A 16 -0.91 -7.20 7.77
C GLU A 16 -1.53 -8.59 7.94
N SER A 17 -1.95 -9.22 6.83
CA SER A 17 -2.55 -10.55 6.85
C SER A 17 -1.56 -11.62 7.33
N VAL A 18 -0.29 -11.54 6.93
CA VAL A 18 0.75 -12.47 7.39
C VAL A 18 0.97 -12.31 8.90
N ALA A 19 1.07 -11.08 9.40
CA ALA A 19 1.22 -10.82 10.83
C ALA A 19 0.01 -11.32 11.64
N GLU A 20 -1.20 -11.11 11.13
CA GLU A 20 -2.44 -11.62 11.73
C GLU A 20 -2.45 -13.15 11.79
N ILE A 21 -2.12 -13.84 10.69
CA ILE A 21 -2.05 -15.31 10.66
C ILE A 21 -0.99 -15.84 11.64
N MET A 22 0.16 -15.16 11.71
CA MET A 22 1.25 -15.53 12.61
C MET A 22 1.00 -15.14 14.07
N GLN A 23 -0.05 -14.35 14.35
CA GLN A 23 -0.38 -13.84 15.68
C GLN A 23 0.79 -13.09 16.34
N VAL A 24 1.50 -12.29 15.54
CA VAL A 24 2.63 -11.46 16.00
C VAL A 24 2.38 -9.99 15.68
N PRO A 25 2.95 -9.05 16.45
CA PRO A 25 2.80 -7.62 16.15
C PRO A 25 3.41 -7.27 14.79
N LEU A 26 2.77 -6.35 14.07
CA LEU A 26 3.32 -5.71 12.88
C LEU A 26 3.78 -4.30 13.21
N TYR A 27 5.07 -4.02 13.02
CA TYR A 27 5.65 -2.69 13.15
C TYR A 27 5.80 -2.05 11.77
N ILE A 28 5.07 -0.96 11.53
CA ILE A 28 5.05 -0.27 10.23
C ILE A 28 5.91 0.99 10.32
N LEU A 29 6.83 1.16 9.38
CA LEU A 29 7.58 2.39 9.16
C LEU A 29 7.40 2.84 7.71
N SER A 30 7.15 4.12 7.52
CA SER A 30 7.18 4.77 6.22
C SER A 30 8.53 5.45 5.99
N ALA A 31 8.85 5.79 4.74
CA ALA A 31 10.03 6.60 4.43
C ALA A 31 10.06 7.95 5.17
N GLY A 32 8.89 8.53 5.48
CA GLY A 32 8.78 9.77 6.23
C GLY A 32 9.23 9.63 7.70
N ASP A 33 9.08 8.45 8.29
CA ASP A 33 9.41 8.21 9.71
C ASP A 33 10.93 8.10 9.95
N LEU A 34 11.71 7.79 8.90
CA LEU A 34 13.15 7.60 9.01
C LEU A 34 13.94 8.93 9.01
N GLY A 35 13.30 10.03 8.62
CA GLY A 35 13.91 11.34 8.48
C GLY A 35 14.55 11.58 7.11
N THR A 36 15.17 12.75 6.95
CA THR A 36 15.62 13.26 5.65
C THR A 36 17.14 13.25 5.45
N THR A 37 17.90 12.89 6.49
CA THR A 37 19.37 12.84 6.42
C THR A 37 19.89 11.41 6.54
N PRO A 38 20.99 11.04 5.88
CA PRO A 38 21.56 9.69 5.99
C PRO A 38 21.81 9.25 7.43
N GLN A 39 22.33 10.16 8.27
CA GLN A 39 22.64 9.86 9.66
C GLN A 39 21.38 9.55 10.49
N THR A 40 20.30 10.31 10.30
CA THR A 40 19.03 10.08 11.01
C THR A 40 18.39 8.77 10.56
N VAL A 41 18.40 8.50 9.26
CA VAL A 41 17.87 7.27 8.68
C VAL A 41 18.63 6.05 9.22
N GLU A 42 19.96 6.12 9.23
CA GLU A 42 20.78 5.03 9.77
C GLU A 42 20.47 4.74 11.24
N ASN A 43 20.44 5.77 12.09
CA ASN A 43 20.22 5.59 13.52
C ASN A 43 18.83 5.00 13.77
N THR A 44 17.79 5.57 13.17
CA THR A 44 16.40 5.11 13.34
C THR A 44 16.24 3.66 12.86
N LEU A 45 16.73 3.33 11.65
CA LEU A 45 16.63 1.97 11.13
C LEU A 45 17.43 0.98 11.99
N ARG A 46 18.63 1.35 12.44
CA ARG A 46 19.44 0.48 13.30
C ARG A 46 18.73 0.18 14.61
N ASP A 47 18.17 1.19 15.25
CA ASP A 47 17.45 1.02 16.52
C ASP A 47 16.22 0.12 16.34
N VAL A 48 15.44 0.34 15.28
CA VAL A 48 14.26 -0.49 15.02
C VAL A 48 14.64 -1.91 14.64
N LEU A 49 15.58 -2.09 13.70
CA LEU A 49 15.99 -3.42 13.23
C LEU A 49 16.67 -4.26 14.33
N THR A 50 17.23 -3.63 15.36
CA THR A 50 17.76 -4.36 16.54
C THR A 50 16.71 -4.64 17.60
N MET A 51 15.69 -3.79 17.73
CA MET A 51 14.62 -3.93 18.72
C MET A 51 13.55 -4.95 18.30
N ILE A 52 13.08 -4.88 17.05
CA ILE A 52 11.94 -5.65 16.57
C ILE A 52 12.11 -7.18 16.69
N PRO A 53 13.27 -7.76 16.35
CA PRO A 53 13.48 -9.20 16.54
C PRO A 53 13.35 -9.64 18.00
N ARG A 54 13.76 -8.79 18.96
CA ARG A 54 13.64 -9.08 20.40
C ARG A 54 12.19 -9.07 20.88
N TRP A 55 11.32 -8.35 20.20
CA TRP A 55 9.88 -8.32 20.47
C TRP A 55 9.13 -9.46 19.76
N GLY A 56 9.79 -10.23 18.89
CA GLY A 56 9.14 -11.26 18.09
C GLY A 56 8.14 -10.70 17.08
N ALA A 57 8.36 -9.47 16.60
CA ALA A 57 7.46 -8.77 15.69
C ALA A 57 7.93 -8.83 14.23
N ILE A 58 7.00 -8.63 13.31
CA ILE A 58 7.28 -8.43 11.88
C ILE A 58 7.47 -6.94 11.64
N ILE A 59 8.42 -6.57 10.79
CA ILE A 59 8.58 -5.19 10.32
C ILE A 59 8.08 -5.04 8.89
N LEU A 60 7.35 -3.96 8.64
CA LEU A 60 6.97 -3.49 7.32
C LEU A 60 7.60 -2.12 7.09
N LEU A 61 8.49 -2.02 6.10
CA LEU A 61 8.94 -0.74 5.58
C LEU A 61 8.11 -0.42 4.34
N ASP A 62 7.22 0.56 4.46
CA ASP A 62 6.27 0.96 3.41
C ASP A 62 6.84 2.11 2.57
N GLU A 63 6.61 2.06 1.26
CA GLU A 63 7.04 3.06 0.28
C GLU A 63 8.57 3.30 0.28
N THR A 64 9.36 2.23 0.31
CA THR A 64 10.83 2.29 0.39
C THR A 64 11.52 2.62 -0.94
N ASP A 65 10.78 3.20 -1.89
CA ASP A 65 11.26 3.51 -3.24
C ASP A 65 12.58 4.33 -3.19
N VAL A 66 12.65 5.34 -2.32
CA VAL A 66 13.82 6.23 -2.19
C VAL A 66 15.09 5.52 -1.69
N PHE A 67 14.94 4.46 -0.89
CA PHE A 67 16.08 3.72 -0.33
C PHE A 67 16.51 2.54 -1.19
N MET A 68 15.67 2.18 -2.16
CA MET A 68 15.90 1.04 -3.03
C MET A 68 16.24 1.43 -4.46
N GLU A 69 16.06 2.69 -4.85
CA GLU A 69 16.32 3.17 -6.20
C GLU A 69 17.80 2.98 -6.61
N ALA A 70 18.03 2.65 -7.88
CA ALA A 70 19.35 2.48 -8.46
C ALA A 70 20.23 3.71 -8.22
N ARG A 71 21.50 3.47 -7.89
CA ARG A 71 22.47 4.54 -7.62
C ARG A 71 22.67 5.45 -8.83
N ASP A 72 22.77 6.76 -8.58
CA ASP A 72 23.09 7.76 -9.60
C ASP A 72 24.44 8.41 -9.28
N THR A 73 25.31 8.49 -10.29
CA THR A 73 26.61 9.17 -10.24
C THR A 73 26.57 10.61 -9.68
N ARG A 74 25.42 11.30 -9.80
CA ARG A 74 25.24 12.70 -9.39
C ARG A 74 24.64 12.85 -7.99
N ASP A 75 24.09 11.79 -7.41
CA ASP A 75 23.42 11.85 -6.11
C ASP A 75 24.14 11.03 -5.04
N LEU A 76 25.17 11.65 -4.45
CA LEU A 76 25.96 11.06 -3.39
C LEU A 76 25.11 10.73 -2.14
N LYS A 77 24.13 11.58 -1.81
CA LYS A 77 23.29 11.38 -0.62
C LYS A 77 22.37 10.18 -0.78
N ARG A 78 21.75 10.03 -1.95
CA ARG A 78 20.92 8.86 -2.24
C ARG A 78 21.76 7.57 -2.26
N ASN A 79 22.94 7.61 -2.85
CA ASN A 79 23.83 6.45 -2.87
C ASN A 79 24.29 6.04 -1.47
N GLU A 80 24.50 7.01 -0.59
CA GLU A 80 24.79 6.77 0.83
C GLU A 80 23.60 6.08 1.51
N LEU A 81 22.37 6.57 1.31
CA LEU A 81 21.14 5.95 1.83
C LEU A 81 20.98 4.50 1.36
N VAL A 82 21.13 4.24 0.05
CA VAL A 82 21.05 2.88 -0.54
C VAL A 82 22.10 1.96 0.11
N SER A 83 23.31 2.47 0.32
CA SER A 83 24.41 1.71 0.94
C SER A 83 24.14 1.40 2.42
N ILE A 84 23.60 2.35 3.17
CA ILE A 84 23.17 2.15 4.56
C ILE A 84 22.09 1.06 4.61
N PHE A 85 21.08 1.16 3.73
CA PHE A 85 19.96 0.23 3.71
C PHE A 85 20.43 -1.20 3.41
N LEU A 86 21.24 -1.41 2.36
CA LEU A 86 21.80 -2.72 2.01
C LEU A 86 22.59 -3.36 3.16
N ARG A 87 23.39 -2.57 3.88
CA ARG A 87 24.17 -3.04 5.03
C ARG A 87 23.25 -3.44 6.19
N LEU A 88 22.22 -2.66 6.48
CA LEU A 88 21.30 -2.97 7.58
C LEU A 88 20.44 -4.21 7.28
N LEU A 89 20.06 -4.42 6.01
CA LEU A 89 19.33 -5.62 5.58
C LEU A 89 20.17 -6.90 5.69
N GLU A 90 21.48 -6.81 5.50
CA GLU A 90 22.39 -7.97 5.51
C GLU A 90 22.47 -8.66 6.88
N TYR A 91 22.35 -7.88 7.97
CA TYR A 91 22.45 -8.40 9.34
C TYR A 91 21.10 -8.58 10.04
N TYR A 92 19.98 -8.35 9.35
CA TYR A 92 18.67 -8.42 9.98
C TYR A 92 18.18 -9.86 10.13
N GLU A 93 18.04 -10.30 11.39
CA GLU A 93 17.58 -11.65 11.76
C GLU A 93 16.09 -11.67 12.14
N GLY A 94 15.22 -11.25 11.23
CA GLY A 94 13.78 -11.25 11.45
C GLY A 94 12.97 -11.25 10.16
N ILE A 95 11.64 -11.23 10.28
CA ILE A 95 10.75 -11.11 9.12
C ILE A 95 10.57 -9.64 8.77
N LEU A 96 11.02 -9.28 7.57
CA LEU A 96 10.91 -7.93 7.01
C LEU A 96 10.12 -7.96 5.71
N PHE A 97 9.13 -7.08 5.61
CA PHE A 97 8.45 -6.72 4.37
C PHE A 97 8.91 -5.35 3.90
N LEU A 98 9.22 -5.26 2.61
CA LEU A 98 9.51 -4.02 1.90
C LEU A 98 8.40 -3.80 0.87
N THR A 99 7.84 -2.59 0.78
CA THR A 99 6.92 -2.26 -0.32
C THR A 99 7.51 -1.20 -1.24
N THR A 100 7.20 -1.33 -2.53
CA THR A 100 7.67 -0.41 -3.56
C THR A 100 6.63 -0.27 -4.66
N ASN A 101 6.50 0.94 -5.20
CA ASN A 101 5.72 1.18 -6.40
C ASN A 101 6.61 1.18 -7.66
N ARG A 102 7.94 1.18 -7.50
CA ARG A 102 8.94 1.36 -8.57
C ARG A 102 9.83 0.13 -8.74
N ALA A 103 9.20 -1.03 -8.98
CA ALA A 103 9.89 -2.32 -9.06
C ALA A 103 11.06 -2.36 -10.07
N GLU A 104 10.96 -1.60 -11.16
CA GLU A 104 11.95 -1.59 -12.25
C GLU A 104 13.16 -0.70 -11.95
N GLN A 105 13.08 0.14 -10.91
CA GLN A 105 14.12 1.10 -10.57
C GLN A 105 14.98 0.62 -9.40
N ILE A 106 14.79 -0.62 -8.93
CA ILE A 106 15.48 -1.15 -7.75
C ILE A 106 16.96 -1.41 -8.08
N ASP A 107 17.87 -1.03 -7.17
CA ASP A 107 19.30 -1.36 -7.25
C ASP A 107 19.48 -2.90 -7.23
N PRO A 108 20.16 -3.49 -8.24
CA PRO A 108 20.36 -4.94 -8.32
C PRO A 108 21.02 -5.56 -7.08
N ALA A 109 21.76 -4.79 -6.27
CA ALA A 109 22.36 -5.28 -5.04
C ALA A 109 21.34 -5.81 -4.01
N PHE A 110 20.07 -5.38 -4.10
CA PHE A 110 18.99 -5.88 -3.25
C PHE A 110 18.60 -7.32 -3.57
N GLU A 111 18.83 -7.83 -4.79
CA GLU A 111 18.44 -9.19 -5.17
C GLU A 111 19.05 -10.24 -4.23
N SER A 112 20.33 -10.06 -3.85
CA SER A 112 21.05 -10.94 -2.93
C SER A 112 20.54 -10.93 -1.47
N ARG A 113 19.76 -9.91 -1.09
CA ARG A 113 19.24 -9.70 0.28
C ARG A 113 17.73 -9.97 0.37
N ILE A 114 17.06 -10.18 -0.76
CA ILE A 114 15.62 -10.42 -0.84
C ILE A 114 15.37 -11.90 -1.08
N HIS A 115 14.86 -12.59 -0.05
CA HIS A 115 14.51 -14.01 -0.14
C HIS A 115 13.33 -14.31 -1.08
N ILE A 116 12.32 -13.42 -1.10
CA ILE A 116 11.08 -13.59 -1.88
C ILE A 116 10.68 -12.22 -2.42
N SER A 117 10.36 -12.17 -3.71
CA SER A 117 9.79 -11.00 -4.38
C SER A 117 8.42 -11.34 -4.97
N ILE A 118 7.39 -10.58 -4.60
CA ILE A 118 6.02 -10.71 -5.09
C ILE A 118 5.70 -9.46 -5.91
N ARG A 119 5.30 -9.68 -7.18
CA ARG A 119 4.84 -8.60 -8.07
C ARG A 119 3.33 -8.64 -8.21
N TYR A 120 2.70 -7.54 -7.85
CA TYR A 120 1.26 -7.32 -7.93
C TYR A 120 0.95 -6.65 -9.27
N PRO A 121 0.15 -7.27 -10.14
CA PRO A 121 -0.32 -6.63 -11.35
C PRO A 121 -1.38 -5.58 -11.03
N GLU A 122 -1.72 -4.77 -12.04
CA GLU A 122 -2.93 -3.95 -12.01
C GLU A 122 -4.18 -4.81 -11.76
N LEU A 123 -5.16 -4.23 -11.07
CA LEU A 123 -6.40 -4.95 -10.77
C LEU A 123 -7.20 -5.14 -12.05
N ASN A 124 -7.44 -6.39 -12.43
CA ASN A 124 -8.35 -6.70 -13.53
C ASN A 124 -9.82 -6.58 -13.06
N ARG A 125 -10.76 -6.69 -14.02
CA ARG A 125 -12.19 -6.56 -13.75
C ARG A 125 -12.71 -7.59 -12.72
N SER A 126 -12.22 -8.83 -12.74
CA SER A 126 -12.68 -9.84 -11.78
C SER A 126 -12.17 -9.55 -10.37
N SER A 127 -10.92 -9.13 -10.22
CA SER A 127 -10.35 -8.68 -8.94
C SER A 127 -11.13 -7.48 -8.38
N ARG A 128 -11.43 -6.47 -9.22
CA ARG A 128 -12.24 -5.31 -8.80
C ARG A 128 -13.65 -5.72 -8.36
N ARG A 129 -14.29 -6.65 -9.06
CA ARG A 129 -15.60 -7.21 -8.68
C ARG A 129 -15.54 -7.82 -7.27
N GLN A 130 -14.52 -8.63 -7.00
CA GLN A 130 -14.33 -9.26 -5.68
C GLN A 130 -14.11 -8.23 -4.58
N ILE A 131 -13.27 -7.22 -4.83
CA ILE A 131 -12.99 -6.14 -3.88
C ILE A 131 -14.26 -5.35 -3.55
N TRP A 132 -15.06 -4.99 -4.56
CA TRP A 132 -16.35 -4.33 -4.35
C TRP A 132 -17.27 -5.16 -3.46
N LYS A 133 -17.45 -6.46 -3.77
CA LYS A 133 -18.28 -7.35 -2.95
C LYS A 133 -17.80 -7.41 -1.51
N GLN A 134 -16.49 -7.58 -1.31
CA GLN A 134 -15.90 -7.69 0.02
C GLN A 134 -16.12 -6.41 0.84
N PHE A 135 -15.84 -5.24 0.26
CA PHE A 135 -15.99 -3.98 1.00
C PHE A 135 -17.45 -3.61 1.23
N ILE A 136 -18.36 -3.90 0.31
CA ILE A 136 -19.81 -3.70 0.52
C ILE A 136 -20.30 -4.60 1.66
N ALA A 137 -19.91 -5.88 1.67
CA ALA A 137 -20.28 -6.81 2.73
C ALA A 137 -19.77 -6.35 4.11
N GLN A 138 -18.56 -5.79 4.17
CA GLN A 138 -18.00 -5.21 5.41
C GLN A 138 -18.67 -3.89 5.83
N SER A 139 -19.37 -3.21 4.92
CA SER A 139 -20.02 -1.92 5.19
C SER A 139 -21.42 -2.07 5.81
N GLY A 140 -21.89 -3.29 6.05
CA GLY A 140 -23.19 -3.55 6.68
C GLY A 140 -24.41 -3.23 5.80
N VAL A 141 -24.22 -3.14 4.48
CA VAL A 141 -25.29 -2.88 3.51
C VAL A 141 -25.87 -4.19 3.00
N GLU A 142 -27.13 -4.17 2.60
CA GLU A 142 -27.71 -5.28 1.83
C GLU A 142 -26.85 -5.57 0.59
N PRO A 143 -26.61 -6.85 0.26
CA PRO A 143 -25.87 -7.21 -0.93
C PRO A 143 -26.46 -6.53 -2.18
N LEU A 144 -25.63 -5.81 -2.93
CA LEU A 144 -26.03 -5.25 -4.21
C LEU A 144 -26.35 -6.36 -5.21
N ALA A 145 -27.21 -6.06 -6.18
CA ALA A 145 -27.47 -6.95 -7.30
C ALA A 145 -26.16 -7.24 -8.06
N GLU A 146 -26.04 -8.46 -8.60
CA GLU A 146 -24.83 -8.88 -9.32
C GLU A 146 -24.54 -8.01 -10.54
N GLU A 147 -25.59 -7.44 -11.15
CA GLU A 147 -25.54 -6.49 -12.24
C GLU A 147 -24.86 -5.19 -11.82
N ASP A 148 -25.23 -4.63 -10.66
CA ASP A 148 -24.68 -3.38 -10.14
C ASP A 148 -23.20 -3.52 -9.81
N VAL A 149 -22.82 -4.60 -9.12
CA VAL A 149 -21.42 -4.93 -8.86
C VAL A 149 -20.65 -5.10 -10.18
N SER A 150 -21.27 -5.71 -11.19
CA SER A 150 -20.67 -5.89 -12.52
C SER A 150 -20.45 -4.57 -13.27
N GLN A 151 -21.26 -3.54 -13.01
CA GLN A 151 -21.06 -2.18 -13.51
C GLN A 151 -19.93 -1.49 -12.76
N LEU A 152 -19.94 -1.53 -11.42
CA LEU A 152 -18.89 -0.96 -10.57
C LEU A 152 -17.50 -1.53 -10.91
N ALA A 153 -17.42 -2.82 -11.23
CA ALA A 153 -16.17 -3.48 -11.61
C ALA A 153 -15.57 -2.99 -12.95
N LYS A 154 -16.37 -2.35 -13.81
CA LYS A 154 -15.87 -1.76 -15.07
C LYS A 154 -14.99 -0.54 -14.82
N LEU A 155 -15.25 0.19 -13.74
CA LEU A 155 -14.47 1.36 -13.36
C LEU A 155 -13.05 0.95 -12.99
N GLU A 156 -12.04 1.62 -13.54
CA GLU A 156 -10.62 1.32 -13.32
C GLU A 156 -10.13 1.91 -12.00
N LEU A 157 -10.67 1.36 -10.91
CA LEU A 157 -10.37 1.80 -9.55
C LEU A 157 -9.46 0.82 -8.83
N ASN A 158 -8.46 1.35 -8.12
CA ASN A 158 -7.69 0.55 -7.16
C ASN A 158 -8.45 0.35 -5.85
N GLY A 159 -8.01 -0.59 -5.01
CA GLY A 159 -8.69 -0.91 -3.75
C GLY A 159 -8.80 0.28 -2.79
N ARG A 160 -7.78 1.16 -2.75
CA ARG A 160 -7.81 2.38 -1.93
C ARG A 160 -8.91 3.33 -2.39
N GLN A 161 -9.05 3.54 -3.70
CA GLN A 161 -10.09 4.36 -4.29
C GLN A 161 -11.49 3.79 -4.04
N ILE A 162 -11.67 2.47 -4.19
CA ILE A 162 -12.95 1.80 -3.90
C ILE A 162 -13.34 2.02 -2.43
N LYS A 163 -12.41 1.80 -1.50
CA LYS A 163 -12.63 2.02 -0.06
C LYS A 163 -13.00 3.48 0.25
N ASN A 164 -12.33 4.44 -0.41
CA ASN A 164 -12.65 5.86 -0.25
C ASN A 164 -14.05 6.22 -0.75
N VAL A 165 -14.46 5.69 -1.91
CA VAL A 165 -15.82 5.89 -2.45
C VAL A 165 -16.87 5.40 -1.46
N LEU A 166 -16.70 4.18 -0.94
CA LEU A 166 -17.63 3.61 0.04
C LEU A 166 -17.67 4.41 1.34
N ARG A 167 -16.53 4.87 1.84
CA ARG A 167 -16.46 5.71 3.04
C ARG A 167 -17.21 7.03 2.85
N THR A 168 -17.01 7.72 1.73
CA THR A 168 -17.71 8.97 1.46
C THR A 168 -19.21 8.74 1.24
N ALA A 169 -19.58 7.67 0.55
CA ALA A 169 -20.99 7.31 0.37
C ALA A 169 -21.68 7.01 1.72
N HIS A 170 -20.96 6.38 2.65
CA HIS A 170 -21.46 6.12 4.00
C HIS A 170 -21.65 7.42 4.80
N LEU A 171 -20.75 8.39 4.66
CA LEU A 171 -20.92 9.71 5.28
C LEU A 171 -22.16 10.44 4.75
N LEU A 172 -22.40 10.38 3.43
CA LEU A 172 -23.60 10.96 2.82
C LEU A 172 -24.88 10.29 3.33
N ALA A 173 -24.90 8.96 3.39
CA ALA A 173 -26.06 8.22 3.91
C ALA A 173 -26.35 8.54 5.39
N ALA A 174 -25.29 8.69 6.19
CA ALA A 174 -25.41 9.10 7.60
C ALA A 174 -25.98 10.51 7.75
N GLU A 175 -25.61 11.45 6.88
CA GLU A 175 -26.19 12.80 6.84
C GLU A 175 -27.68 12.77 6.49
N GLU A 176 -28.08 11.87 5.58
CA GLU A 176 -29.48 11.63 5.19
C GLU A 176 -30.26 10.79 6.22
N ASN A 177 -29.65 10.40 7.35
CA ASN A 177 -30.21 9.52 8.39
C ASN A 177 -30.77 8.20 7.83
N CYS A 178 -30.11 7.63 6.82
CA CYS A 178 -30.51 6.36 6.22
C CYS A 178 -29.33 5.38 6.10
N GLY A 179 -29.63 4.12 5.78
CA GLY A 179 -28.61 3.13 5.46
C GLY A 179 -27.92 3.46 4.14
N LEU A 180 -26.65 3.07 3.99
CA LEU A 180 -25.95 3.20 2.71
C LEU A 180 -26.71 2.41 1.63
N THR A 181 -26.99 3.08 0.51
CA THR A 181 -27.67 2.50 -0.65
C THR A 181 -26.81 2.65 -1.90
N PHE A 182 -27.15 1.91 -2.97
CA PHE A 182 -26.46 2.03 -4.26
C PHE A 182 -26.49 3.46 -4.82
N HIS A 183 -27.58 4.20 -4.58
CA HIS A 183 -27.72 5.60 -4.99
C HIS A 183 -26.59 6.48 -4.45
N HIS A 184 -26.25 6.36 -3.16
CA HIS A 184 -25.14 7.12 -2.57
C HIS A 184 -23.80 6.81 -3.26
N ILE A 185 -23.54 5.54 -3.58
CA ILE A 185 -22.33 5.13 -4.31
C ILE A 185 -22.31 5.78 -5.69
N GLN A 186 -23.44 5.77 -6.41
CA GLN A 186 -23.56 6.41 -7.72
C GLN A 186 -23.31 7.92 -7.63
N VAL A 187 -23.88 8.62 -6.65
CA VAL A 187 -23.68 10.06 -6.45
C VAL A 187 -22.20 10.38 -6.27
N ILE A 188 -21.50 9.64 -5.40
CA ILE A 188 -20.06 9.86 -5.17
C ILE A 188 -19.22 9.57 -6.41
N LEU A 189 -19.58 8.54 -7.19
CA LEU A 189 -18.89 8.24 -8.44
C LEU A 189 -19.07 9.34 -9.48
N HIS A 190 -20.30 9.85 -9.67
CA HIS A 190 -20.55 10.97 -10.58
C HIS A 190 -19.77 12.23 -10.16
N LEU A 191 -19.81 12.60 -8.87
CA LEU A 191 -19.07 13.76 -8.36
C LEU A 191 -17.57 13.65 -8.61
N ARG A 192 -17.02 12.43 -8.47
CA ARG A 192 -15.61 12.18 -8.76
C ARG A 192 -15.28 12.38 -10.23
N ASP A 193 -16.12 11.90 -11.14
CA ASP A 193 -15.88 12.03 -12.58
C ASP A 193 -15.95 13.51 -13.00
N TYR A 194 -16.87 14.29 -12.43
CA TYR A 194 -16.95 15.75 -12.62
C TYR A 194 -15.68 16.49 -12.13
N VAL A 195 -15.14 16.12 -10.97
CA VAL A 195 -13.91 16.74 -10.43
C VAL A 195 -12.66 16.28 -11.18
N GLY A 196 -12.66 15.07 -11.74
CA GLY A 196 -11.58 14.54 -12.57
C GLY A 196 -11.43 15.27 -13.89
N ASP A 197 -12.54 15.59 -14.56
CA ASP A 197 -12.55 16.25 -15.87
C ASP A 197 -12.16 17.74 -15.78
N GLY A 198 -12.42 18.39 -14.65
CA GLY A 198 -12.04 19.79 -14.39
C GLY A 198 -10.53 20.05 -14.25
N ARG A 199 -9.68 19.02 -14.25
CA ARG A 199 -8.20 19.15 -14.21
C ARG A 199 -7.54 19.05 -15.59
N HIS A 200 -8.30 18.91 -16.67
CA HIS A 200 -7.78 18.86 -18.05
C HIS A 200 -8.16 20.09 -18.90
N GLY A 201 -8.74 21.12 -18.30
CA GLY A 201 -9.02 22.41 -18.95
C GLY A 201 -8.47 23.59 -18.16
N GLY A 202 -7.18 23.91 -18.37
CA GLY A 202 -6.50 25.08 -17.81
C GLY A 202 -5.18 25.32 -18.50
#